data_AF-A0A0K9GV27-F1
#
_entry.id   AF-A0A0K9GV27-F1
#
_cell.length_a   1.000
_cell.length_b   1.000
_cell.length_c   1.000
_cell.angle_alpha   90.00
_cell.angle_beta   90.00
_cell.angle_gamma   90.00
#
_symmetry.space_group_name_H-M   'P 1'
#
loop_
_entity.id
_entity.type
_entity.pdbx_description
1 polymer ?
#
loop_
_entity_poly.entity_id
_entity_poly.type
_entity_poly.pdbx_seq_one_letter_code
_entity_poly.pdbx_strand_id
1 'polypeptide(L)' 'MRRVNKQELLRLHPELADEVIDVFNLEVFIYLDLFIFSLFLGLLLHPLIDSVLWSIFVPLCFFIFFFIVFQIIKRKFPDI' A
#
# COMPACT_ATOMS: atom_id res chain seq x y z
N MET A 1 -35.09 -2.90 2.82
CA MET A 1 -33.69 -2.67 2.40
C MET A 1 -33.03 -4.02 2.18
N ARG A 2 -32.82 -4.41 0.92
CA ARG A 2 -32.24 -5.71 0.54
C ARG A 2 -30.73 -5.63 0.78
N ARG A 3 -30.22 -6.27 1.84
CA ARG A 3 -28.78 -6.46 2.04
C ARG A 3 -28.32 -7.44 0.98
N VAL A 4 -27.92 -6.94 -0.18
CA VAL A 4 -27.32 -7.77 -1.21
C VAL A 4 -26.02 -8.31 -0.63
N ASN A 5 -25.97 -9.63 -0.40
CA ASN A 5 -24.78 -10.31 0.06
C ASN A 5 -23.71 -10.13 -1.02
N LYS A 6 -22.67 -9.32 -0.73
CA LYS A 6 -21.52 -9.12 -1.65
C LYS A 6 -20.89 -10.45 -2.08
N GLN A 7 -20.96 -11.47 -1.22
CA GLN A 7 -20.51 -12.84 -1.49
C GLN A 7 -21.34 -13.57 -2.55
N GLU A 8 -22.62 -13.23 -2.73
CA GLU A 8 -23.51 -13.86 -3.72
C GLU A 8 -23.30 -13.27 -5.11
N LEU A 9 -22.98 -11.98 -5.21
CA LEU A 9 -22.61 -11.29 -6.45
C LEU A 9 -21.25 -11.76 -6.99
N LEU A 10 -20.26 -11.95 -6.12
CA LEU A 10 -18.94 -12.51 -6.49
C LEU A 10 -19.03 -13.94 -7.04
N ARG A 11 -20.05 -14.69 -6.63
CA ARG A 11 -20.32 -16.05 -7.15
C ARG A 11 -21.00 -16.04 -8.52
N LEU A 12 -21.70 -14.96 -8.88
CA LEU A 12 -22.47 -14.87 -10.13
C LEU A 12 -21.60 -14.42 -11.33
N HIS A 13 -20.51 -13.69 -11.06
CA HIS A 13 -19.59 -13.19 -12.08
C HIS A 13 -18.14 -13.43 -11.64
N PRO A 14 -17.59 -14.64 -11.86
CA PRO A 14 -16.20 -14.96 -11.50
C PRO A 14 -15.18 -14.05 -12.19
N GLU A 15 -15.51 -13.55 -13.39
CA GLU A 15 -14.68 -12.60 -14.15
C GLU A 15 -14.44 -11.28 -13.38
N LEU A 16 -15.46 -10.77 -12.69
CA LEU A 16 -15.35 -9.58 -11.83
C LEU A 16 -14.58 -9.87 -10.54
N ALA A 17 -14.54 -11.12 -10.07
CA ALA A 17 -13.76 -11.49 -8.90
C ALA A 17 -12.26 -11.54 -9.22
N ASP A 18 -11.89 -12.06 -10.39
CA ASP A 18 -10.49 -12.12 -10.83
C ASP A 18 -9.90 -10.71 -11.04
N GLU A 19 -10.65 -9.79 -11.66
CA GLU A 19 -10.22 -8.41 -11.86
C GLU A 19 -10.03 -7.66 -10.52
N VAL A 20 -10.95 -7.87 -9.57
CA VAL A 20 -10.81 -7.31 -8.21
C VAL A 20 -9.61 -7.93 -7.47
N ILE A 21 -9.38 -9.24 -7.61
CA ILE A 21 -8.21 -9.90 -7.01
C ILE A 21 -6.90 -9.35 -7.58
N ASP A 22 -6.84 -9.08 -8.88
CA ASP A 22 -5.64 -8.53 -9.53
C ASP A 22 -5.33 -7.09 -9.07
N VAL A 23 -6.34 -6.22 -9.00
CA VAL A 23 -6.18 -4.85 -8.49
C VAL A 23 -5.79 -4.85 -7.01
N PHE A 24 -6.44 -5.68 -6.18
CA PHE A 24 -6.08 -5.80 -4.77
C PHE A 24 -4.66 -6.36 -4.60
N ASN A 25 -4.21 -7.27 -5.46
CA ASN A 25 -2.83 -7.76 -5.45
C ASN A 25 -1.83 -6.65 -5.76
N LEU A 26 -2.11 -5.80 -6.75
CA LEU A 26 -1.21 -4.70 -7.13
C LEU A 26 -1.07 -3.67 -6.00
N GLU A 27 -2.18 -3.27 -5.38
CA GLU A 27 -2.16 -2.32 -4.26
C GLU A 27 -1.39 -2.89 -3.06
N VAL A 28 -1.64 -4.14 -2.70
CA VAL A 28 -0.94 -4.83 -1.61
C VAL A 28 0.55 -4.94 -1.93
N PHE A 29 0.92 -5.21 -3.19
CA PHE A 29 2.31 -5.27 -3.62
C PHE A 29 3.01 -3.91 -3.46
N ILE A 30 2.36 -2.81 -3.84
CA ILE A 30 2.91 -1.45 -3.69
C ILE A 30 3.12 -1.10 -2.21
N TYR A 31 2.16 -1.42 -1.34
CA TYR A 31 2.32 -1.18 0.10
C TYR A 31 3.43 -2.02 0.72
N LEU A 32 3.54 -3.29 0.31
CA LEU A 32 4.58 -4.19 0.76
C LEU A 32 5.96 -3.67 0.33
N ASP A 33 6.09 -3.23 -0.91
CA ASP A 33 7.33 -2.72 -1.47
C ASP A 33 7.74 -1.42 -0.76
N LEU A 34 6.79 -0.50 -0.54
CA LEU A 34 7.06 0.73 0.22
C LEU A 34 7.50 0.45 1.66
N PHE A 35 6.90 -0.55 2.31
CA PHE A 35 7.30 -0.97 3.65
C PHE A 35 8.72 -1.54 3.66
N ILE A 36 9.03 -2.44 2.72
CA ILE A 36 10.37 -3.03 2.58
C ILE A 36 11.42 -1.94 2.31
N PHE A 37 11.16 -1.02 1.38
CA PHE A 37 12.06 0.11 1.11
C PHE A 37 12.28 0.98 2.35
N SER A 38 11.24 1.23 3.15
CA SER A 38 11.37 2.00 4.38
C SER A 38 12.23 1.28 5.41
N LEU A 39 12.09 -0.05 5.55
CA LEU A 39 12.97 -0.85 6.41
C LEU A 39 14.42 -0.81 5.95
N PHE A 40 14.67 -0.99 4.65
CA PHE A 40 16.01 -0.90 4.08
C PHE A 40 16.62 0.49 4.26
N LEU A 41 15.83 1.55 4.06
CA LEU A 41 16.27 2.92 4.29
C LEU A 41 16.70 3.12 5.75
N GLY A 42 15.96 2.57 6.71
CA GLY A 42 16.33 2.62 8.13
C GLY A 42 17.62 1.87 8.44
N LEU A 43 17.79 0.67 7.88
CA LEU A 43 19.02 -0.11 8.04
C LEU A 43 20.24 0.58 7.42
N LEU A 44 20.06 1.23 6.27
CA LEU A 44 21.10 2.02 5.60
C LEU A 44 21.43 3.32 6.36
N LEU A 45 20.44 3.94 7.01
CA LEU A 45 20.64 5.14 7.81
C LEU A 45 21.29 4.84 9.17
N HIS A 46 21.08 3.66 9.73
CA HIS A 46 21.58 3.27 11.05
C HIS A 46 23.10 3.51 11.22
N PRO A 47 23.99 3.10 10.31
CA PRO A 47 25.43 3.38 10.46
C PRO A 47 25.81 4.84 10.16
N LEU A 48 24.90 5.63 9.58
CA LEU A 48 25.20 6.97 9.07
C LEU A 48 24.76 8.08 10.04
N ILE A 49 23.83 7.78 10.95
CA ILE A 49 23.28 8.74 11.90
C ILE A 49 23.42 8.19 13.32
N ASP A 50 24.16 8.90 14.17
CA ASP A 50 24.38 8.50 15.57
C ASP A 50 23.09 8.52 16.42
N SER A 51 22.08 9.26 15.96
CA SER A 51 20.80 9.37 16.64
C SER A 51 19.80 8.31 16.17
N VAL A 52 19.50 7.38 17.08
CA VAL A 52 18.47 6.32 16.89
C VAL A 52 17.09 6.89 16.58
N LEU A 53 16.76 8.07 17.11
CA LEU A 53 15.47 8.72 16.82
C LEU A 53 15.39 9.14 15.35
N TRP A 54 16.47 9.68 14.79
CA TRP A 54 16.52 10.10 13.40
C TRP A 54 16.58 8.91 12.43
N SER A 55 17.24 7.83 12.81
CA SER A 55 17.26 6.60 12.02
C SER A 55 15.88 5.93 11.91
N ILE A 56 14.96 6.19 12.83
CA ILE A 56 13.56 5.73 12.77
C ILE A 56 12.65 6.79 12.14
N PHE A 57 12.83 8.06 12.50
CA PHE A 57 11.98 9.16 12.04
C PHE A 57 12.05 9.35 10.53
N VAL A 58 13.25 9.27 9.93
CA VAL A 58 13.41 9.47 8.49
C VAL A 58 12.69 8.38 7.66
N PRO A 59 12.87 7.08 7.92
CA PRO A 59 12.07 6.03 7.30
C PRO A 59 10.58 6.18 7.51
N LEU A 60 10.15 6.59 8.70
CA LEU A 60 8.73 6.79 9.00
C LEU A 60 8.14 7.93 8.16
N CYS A 61 8.85 9.06 8.06
CA CYS A 61 8.45 10.19 7.22
C CYS A 61 8.44 9.81 5.74
N PHE A 62 9.44 9.05 5.28
CA PHE A 62 9.47 8.52 3.92
C PHE A 62 8.23 7.65 3.63
N PHE A 63 7.93 6.69 4.51
CA PHE A 63 6.76 5.83 4.38
C PHE A 63 5.46 6.64 4.32
N ILE A 64 5.25 7.56 5.27
CA ILE A 64 4.03 8.38 5.35
C ILE A 64 3.89 9.26 4.11
N PHE A 65 4.97 9.89 3.66
CA PHE A 65 4.96 10.76 2.49
C PHE A 65 4.52 10.00 1.24
N PHE A 66 5.17 8.88 0.95
CA PHE A 66 4.84 8.08 -0.24
C PHE A 66 3.47 7.40 -0.12
N PHE A 67 3.05 7.04 1.08
CA PHE A 67 1.69 6.54 1.31
C PHE A 67 0.64 7.60 0.95
N ILE A 68 0.83 8.85 1.40
CA ILE A 68 -0.07 9.97 1.05
C ILE A 68 -0.04 10.24 -0.45
N VAL A 69 1.14 10.26 -1.06
CA VAL A 69 1.29 10.45 -2.51
C VAL A 69 0.54 9.35 -3.27
N PHE A 70 0.69 8.09 -2.86
CA PHE A 70 -0.02 6.97 -3.46
C PHE A 70 -1.54 7.11 -3.32
N GLN A 71 -2.05 7.48 -2.14
CA GLN A 71 -3.48 7.74 -1.93
C GLN A 71 -4.01 8.87 -2.82
N ILE A 72 -3.22 9.94 -3.01
CA ILE A 72 -3.59 11.05 -3.90
C ILE A 72 -3.62 10.58 -5.36
N ILE A 73 -2.62 9.80 -5.79
CA ILE A 73 -2.55 9.25 -7.15
C ILE A 73 -3.74 8.34 -7.41
N LYS A 74 -4.02 7.39 -6.50
CA LYS A 74 -5.18 6.49 -6.57
C LYS A 74 -6.50 7.26 -6.65
N ARG A 75 -6.65 8.33 -5.85
CA ARG A 75 -7.84 9.19 -5.92
C ARG A 75 -7.98 9.90 -7.27
N LYS A 76 -6.85 10.23 -7.92
CA LYS A 76 -6.82 10.92 -9.21
C LYS A 76 -6.99 9.96 -10.39
N PHE A 77 -6.53 8.72 -10.26
CA PHE A 77 -6.58 7.67 -11.26
C PHE A 77 -7.13 6.38 -10.64
N PRO A 78 -8.47 6.24 -10.57
CA PRO A 78 -9.11 5.10 -9.91
C PRO A 78 -9.02 3.78 -10.71
N ASP A 79 -8.58 3.84 -11.97
CA ASP A 79 -8.45 2.70 -12.88
C ASP A 79 -7.03 2.10 -12.92
N ILE A 80 -6.15 2.51 -11.97
CA ILE A 80 -4.79 1.99 -11.75
C ILE A 80 -4.75 1.37 -10.36
#